data_AF-M3AJ28-F1
#
_entry.id   AF-M3AJ28-F1
#
_cell.length_a   1.000
_cell.length_b   1.000
_cell.length_c   1.000
_cell.angle_alpha   90.00
_cell.angle_beta   90.00
_cell.angle_gamma   90.00
#
_symmetry.space_group_name_H-M   'P 1'
#
loop_
_entity.id
_entity.type
_entity.pdbx_description
1 polymer ?
#
loop_
_entity_poly.entity_id
_entity_poly.type
_entity_poly.pdbx_seq_one_letter_code
_entity_poly.pdbx_strand_id
1 'polypeptide(L)'
;MQVDPVYKRQSNNDRNVYNYSTGLWTTPGYYTTDDFGSDGDNTIHFNRGYYNTPHYVAANVSTSNITDDSTLVDVYVTSFFAAATAKYLTGNTTGWVNVTNSTGGGFTSFDTVPRYAQLFWNKDC
;
A
#
# COMPACT_ATOMS: atom_id res chain seq x y z
N MET A 1 -17.36 -9.73 -8.81
CA MET A 1 -16.95 -8.68 -9.76
C MET A 1 -16.50 -7.50 -8.90
N GLN A 2 -15.23 -7.12 -8.97
CA GLN A 2 -14.70 -6.00 -8.20
C GLN A 2 -15.27 -4.72 -8.81
N VAL A 3 -16.12 -4.02 -8.05
CA VAL A 3 -16.79 -2.77 -8.44
C VAL A 3 -16.07 -1.54 -7.89
N ASP A 4 -14.88 -1.72 -7.34
CA ASP A 4 -14.12 -0.57 -6.85
C ASP A 4 -13.82 0.36 -8.02
N PRO A 5 -14.10 1.67 -7.89
CA PRO A 5 -13.68 2.62 -8.88
C PRO A 5 -12.16 2.49 -9.00
N VAL A 6 -11.70 2.04 -10.17
CA VAL A 6 -10.29 2.15 -10.55
C VAL A 6 -9.93 3.60 -10.28
N TYR A 7 -9.13 3.84 -9.25
CA TYR A 7 -8.60 5.16 -8.93
C TYR A 7 -7.65 5.52 -10.07
N LYS A 8 -8.21 5.93 -11.21
CA LYS A 8 -7.47 6.58 -12.27
C LYS A 8 -7.00 7.86 -11.60
N ARG A 9 -5.69 7.97 -11.34
CA ARG A 9 -5.10 9.23 -10.91
C ARG A 9 -5.67 10.31 -11.82
N GLN A 10 -6.43 11.23 -11.25
CA GLN A 10 -6.79 12.46 -11.94
C GLN A 10 -5.45 13.01 -12.44
N SER A 11 -5.29 13.12 -13.76
CA SER A 11 -4.14 13.78 -14.36
C SER A 11 -4.27 15.27 -14.04
N ASN A 12 -4.02 15.65 -12.79
CA ASN A 12 -3.63 16.99 -12.45
C ASN A 12 -2.36 17.28 -13.27
N ASN A 13 -2.13 18.52 -13.65
CA ASN A 13 -1.03 18.97 -14.52
C ASN A 13 0.36 18.71 -13.90
N ASP A 14 0.73 17.45 -13.68
CA ASP A 14 1.99 16.96 -13.11
C ASP A 14 3.09 16.93 -14.18
N ARG A 15 3.11 17.94 -15.05
CA ARG A 15 4.10 18.04 -16.13
C ARG A 15 5.23 18.95 -15.70
N ASN A 16 6.40 18.68 -16.24
CA ASN A 16 7.55 19.57 -16.08
C ASN A 16 7.20 20.94 -16.67
N VAL A 17 7.46 22.00 -15.92
CA VAL A 17 7.24 23.39 -16.33
C VAL A 17 8.59 24.03 -16.63
N TYR A 18 8.78 24.55 -17.84
CA TYR A 18 10.00 25.28 -18.20
C TYR A 18 9.86 26.75 -17.86
N ASN A 19 10.85 27.31 -17.17
CA ASN A 19 10.93 28.73 -16.88
C ASN A 19 11.90 29.42 -17.85
N TYR A 20 11.36 30.23 -18.77
CA TYR A 20 12.14 30.95 -19.79
C TYR A 20 13.06 32.04 -19.23
N SER A 21 12.81 32.58 -18.03
CA SER A 21 13.66 33.62 -17.44
C SER A 21 14.89 33.07 -16.74
N THR A 22 14.79 31.86 -16.17
CA THR A 22 15.89 31.19 -15.49
C THR A 22 16.56 30.12 -16.36
N GLY A 23 15.90 29.68 -17.43
CA GLY A 23 16.37 28.59 -18.30
C GLY A 23 16.25 27.20 -17.66
N LEU A 24 15.53 27.08 -16.55
CA LEU A 24 15.44 25.85 -15.74
C LEU A 24 14.08 25.17 -15.86
N TRP A 25 14.05 23.87 -15.62
CA TRP A 25 12.83 23.08 -15.50
C TRP A 25 12.43 22.92 -14.04
N THR A 26 11.14 23.06 -13.77
CA THR A 26 10.51 22.68 -12.51
C THR A 26 9.76 21.37 -12.72
N THR A 27 10.14 20.33 -11.99
CA THR A 27 9.63 18.96 -12.18
C THR A 27 8.93 18.46 -10.91
N PRO A 28 8.05 17.46 -11.00
CA PRO A 28 7.50 16.87 -9.80
C PRO A 28 8.58 16.08 -9.05
N GLY A 29 8.78 16.34 -7.76
CA GLY A 29 9.82 15.67 -6.99
C GLY A 29 9.76 15.96 -5.49
N TYR A 30 10.89 15.71 -4.82
CA TYR A 30 11.05 16.07 -3.42
C TYR A 30 11.12 17.59 -3.28
N TYR A 31 10.35 18.13 -2.33
CA TYR A 31 10.42 19.53 -1.94
C TYR A 31 10.71 19.56 -0.45
N THR A 32 11.99 19.59 -0.12
CA THR A 32 12.50 19.38 1.23
C THR A 32 12.38 20.66 2.04
N THR A 33 11.96 20.54 3.30
CA THR A 33 12.04 21.62 4.27
C THR A 33 12.65 21.09 5.54
N ASP A 34 13.72 21.74 5.98
CA ASP A 34 14.47 21.39 7.18
C ASP A 34 14.85 22.65 7.97
N ASP A 35 15.72 22.49 8.96
CA ASP A 35 16.14 23.59 9.84
C ASP A 35 16.87 24.73 9.09
N PHE A 36 17.33 24.49 7.85
CA PHE A 36 18.05 25.46 7.02
C PHE A 36 17.15 26.12 5.98
N GLY A 37 15.87 25.74 5.90
CA GLY A 37 14.90 26.29 4.96
C GLY A 37 14.41 25.26 3.96
N SER A 38 14.19 25.66 2.71
CA SER A 38 13.58 24.82 1.67
C SER A 38 14.30 24.87 0.31
N ASP A 39 15.57 25.24 0.30
CA ASP A 39 16.40 25.42 -0.90
C ASP A 39 17.52 24.37 -1.04
N GLY A 40 17.49 23.33 -0.19
CA GLY A 40 18.49 22.26 -0.18
C GLY A 40 18.39 21.24 -1.33
N ASP A 41 17.28 21.20 -2.06
CA ASP A 41 17.12 20.29 -3.19
C ASP A 41 17.99 20.75 -4.38
N ASN A 42 18.76 19.82 -4.97
CA ASN A 42 19.66 20.11 -6.09
C ASN A 42 18.95 20.31 -7.45
N THR A 43 17.64 20.11 -7.50
CA THR A 43 16.77 20.31 -8.68
C THR A 43 15.50 21.04 -8.24
N ILE A 44 14.99 21.95 -9.07
CA ILE A 44 13.77 22.70 -8.73
C ILE A 44 12.56 21.77 -8.87
N HIS A 45 11.89 21.50 -7.75
CA HIS A 45 10.70 20.66 -7.74
C HIS A 45 9.44 21.41 -7.31
N PHE A 46 8.27 20.86 -7.67
CA PHE A 46 7.01 21.14 -6.96
C PHE A 46 6.60 19.94 -6.11
N ASN A 47 6.05 20.22 -4.93
CA ASN A 47 5.62 19.20 -3.97
C ASN A 47 4.42 18.39 -4.51
N ARG A 48 4.52 17.06 -4.49
CA ARG A 48 3.43 16.14 -4.88
C ARG A 48 2.40 15.86 -3.76
N GLY A 49 2.63 16.37 -2.56
CA GLY A 49 1.82 16.12 -1.39
C GLY A 49 1.98 14.70 -0.85
N TYR A 50 1.29 14.43 0.25
CA TYR A 50 1.24 13.13 0.90
C TYR A 50 -0.10 12.97 1.62
N TYR A 51 -0.42 11.73 1.98
CA TYR A 51 -1.55 11.42 2.84
C TYR A 51 -1.05 10.71 4.09
N ASN A 52 -1.65 11.00 5.23
CA ASN A 52 -1.39 10.25 6.45
C ASN A 52 -1.99 8.86 6.32
N THR A 53 -1.16 7.82 6.46
CA THR A 53 -1.59 6.42 6.41
C THR A 53 -1.53 5.78 7.79
N PRO A 54 -2.43 4.84 8.10
CA PRO A 54 -2.35 4.09 9.35
C PRO A 54 -1.09 3.20 9.37
N HIS A 55 -0.70 2.76 10.58
CA HIS A 55 0.45 1.87 10.74
C HIS A 55 0.22 0.48 10.14
N TYR A 56 -1.04 0.03 10.11
CA TYR A 56 -1.44 -1.28 9.57
C TYR A 56 -2.66 -1.11 8.66
N VAL A 57 -2.71 -1.95 7.64
CA VAL A 57 -3.89 -2.12 6.78
C VAL A 57 -4.36 -3.55 6.90
N ALA A 58 -5.68 -3.75 6.91
CA ALA A 58 -6.31 -5.06 6.98
C ALA A 58 -7.36 -5.18 5.87
N ALA A 59 -7.52 -6.39 5.34
CA ALA A 59 -8.55 -6.72 4.36
C ALA A 59 -9.44 -7.81 4.93
N ASN A 60 -10.75 -7.61 4.87
CA ASN A 60 -11.72 -8.66 5.19
C ASN A 60 -11.90 -9.54 3.95
N VAL A 61 -11.61 -10.84 4.10
CA VAL A 61 -11.73 -11.85 3.04
C VAL A 61 -12.77 -12.92 3.37
N SER A 62 -13.63 -12.68 4.37
CA SER A 62 -14.73 -13.58 4.73
C SER A 62 -15.68 -13.75 3.54
N THR A 63 -16.02 -15.01 3.25
CA THR A 63 -16.94 -15.35 2.15
C THR A 63 -18.41 -15.25 2.55
N SER A 64 -18.69 -15.09 3.85
CA SER A 64 -20.02 -14.90 4.43
C SER A 64 -20.10 -13.55 5.16
N ASN A 65 -21.31 -13.02 5.29
CA ASN A 65 -21.58 -11.87 6.16
C ASN A 65 -21.51 -12.34 7.61
N ILE A 66 -20.38 -12.06 8.27
CA ILE A 66 -20.20 -12.31 9.70
C ILE A 66 -20.81 -11.12 10.46
N THR A 67 -21.88 -11.37 11.20
CA THR A 67 -22.61 -10.35 11.98
C THR A 67 -22.57 -10.60 13.49
N ASP A 68 -21.99 -11.72 13.92
CA ASP A 68 -21.91 -12.14 15.32
C ASP A 68 -20.45 -12.19 15.77
N ASP A 69 -20.13 -11.43 16.82
CA ASP A 69 -18.81 -11.33 17.44
C ASP A 69 -18.31 -12.65 18.04
N SER A 70 -19.18 -13.63 18.25
CA SER A 70 -18.82 -14.98 18.72
C SER A 70 -18.22 -15.87 17.61
N THR A 71 -18.28 -15.43 16.35
CA THR A 71 -17.77 -16.18 15.22
C THR A 71 -16.24 -16.20 15.23
N LEU A 72 -15.66 -17.39 15.28
CA LEU A 72 -14.21 -17.55 15.13
C LEU A 72 -13.78 -17.23 13.70
N VAL A 73 -12.71 -16.46 13.56
CA VAL A 73 -12.14 -16.07 12.28
C VAL A 73 -10.67 -16.44 12.19
N ASP A 74 -10.24 -16.81 10.98
CA ASP A 74 -8.83 -16.98 10.69
C ASP A 74 -8.16 -15.63 10.47
N VAL A 75 -7.04 -15.41 11.15
CA VAL A 75 -6.23 -14.19 11.00
C VAL A 75 -4.93 -14.53 10.30
N TYR A 76 -4.71 -13.93 9.13
CA TYR A 76 -3.48 -14.07 8.36
C TYR A 76 -2.64 -12.80 8.50
N VAL A 77 -1.34 -12.96 8.80
CA VAL A 77 -0.39 -11.85 8.86
C VAL A 77 0.93 -12.25 8.22
N THR A 78 1.70 -11.26 7.77
CA THR A 78 3.11 -11.47 7.47
C THR A 78 3.83 -11.85 8.76
N SER A 79 4.65 -12.89 8.73
CA SER A 79 5.32 -13.45 9.92
C SER A 79 6.06 -12.40 10.76
N PHE A 80 6.69 -11.40 10.13
CA PHE A 80 7.33 -10.26 10.81
C PHE A 80 6.36 -9.45 11.70
N PHE A 81 5.08 -9.34 11.33
CA PHE A 81 4.05 -8.63 12.10
C PHE A 81 3.32 -9.52 13.11
N ALA A 82 3.61 -10.82 13.18
CA ALA A 82 2.88 -11.74 14.06
C ALA A 82 2.95 -11.31 15.53
N ALA A 83 4.15 -10.94 16.03
CA ALA A 83 4.32 -10.50 17.41
C ALA A 83 3.64 -9.15 17.70
N ALA A 84 3.55 -8.25 16.72
CA ALA A 84 2.83 -6.98 16.88
C ALA A 84 1.32 -7.23 16.91
N THR A 85 0.81 -8.05 15.99
CA THR A 85 -0.61 -8.42 15.91
C THR A 85 -1.06 -9.15 17.16
N ALA A 86 -0.23 -10.06 17.67
CA ALA A 86 -0.45 -10.81 18.90
C ALA A 86 -0.79 -9.93 20.12
N LYS A 87 -0.26 -8.70 20.20
CA LYS A 87 -0.56 -7.76 21.29
C LYS A 87 -2.00 -7.24 21.26
N TYR A 88 -2.66 -7.29 20.10
CA TYR A 88 -4.00 -6.75 19.90
C TYR A 88 -5.07 -7.82 19.82
N LEU A 89 -4.70 -9.10 19.77
CA LEU A 89 -5.65 -10.21 19.80
C LEU A 89 -5.82 -10.74 21.23
N THR A 90 -7.05 -11.04 21.60
CA THR A 90 -7.42 -11.61 22.90
C THR A 90 -7.19 -13.13 22.98
N GLY A 91 -6.68 -13.74 21.91
CA GLY A 91 -6.46 -15.19 21.77
C GLY A 91 -5.04 -15.65 22.07
N ASN A 92 -4.86 -16.96 22.27
CA ASN A 92 -3.55 -17.57 22.48
C ASN A 92 -2.68 -17.46 21.22
N THR A 93 -1.62 -16.65 21.27
CA THR A 93 -0.74 -16.37 20.14
C THR A 93 0.44 -17.34 20.03
N THR A 94 0.48 -18.39 20.87
CA THR A 94 1.49 -19.46 20.74
C THR A 94 1.13 -20.47 19.66
N GLY A 95 -0.09 -20.42 19.11
CA GLY A 95 -0.59 -21.31 18.06
C GLY A 95 -0.42 -20.80 16.64
N TRP A 96 0.25 -19.66 16.41
CA TRP A 96 0.47 -19.16 15.05
C TRP A 96 1.39 -20.11 14.29
N VAL A 97 0.89 -20.63 13.18
CA VAL A 97 1.66 -21.48 12.28
C VAL A 97 2.02 -20.71 11.02
N ASN A 98 3.24 -20.91 10.53
CA ASN A 98 3.56 -20.42 9.20
C ASN A 98 2.67 -21.14 8.20
N VAL A 99 2.02 -20.36 7.33
CA VAL A 99 1.20 -20.87 6.24
C VAL A 99 2.13 -21.39 5.14
N THR A 100 2.89 -22.44 5.42
CA THR A 100 3.76 -23.09 4.43
C THR A 100 2.99 -24.10 3.59
N ASN A 101 1.81 -24.56 4.04
CA ASN A 101 1.14 -25.71 3.43
C ASN A 101 -0.14 -25.40 2.64
N SER A 102 -0.87 -24.30 2.94
CA SER A 102 -2.12 -24.02 2.19
C SER A 102 -1.89 -23.32 0.84
N THR A 103 -0.67 -22.85 0.54
CA THR A 103 -0.28 -22.21 -0.73
C THR A 103 0.89 -22.91 -1.44
N GLY A 104 1.36 -24.07 -0.94
CA GLY A 104 2.50 -24.79 -1.54
C GLY A 104 3.88 -24.18 -1.22
N GLY A 105 4.02 -23.52 -0.06
CA GLY A 105 5.32 -23.16 0.53
C GLY A 105 6.04 -21.96 -0.08
N GLY A 106 5.54 -21.40 -1.18
CA GLY A 106 6.25 -20.38 -1.95
C GLY A 106 5.57 -19.03 -2.09
N PHE A 107 4.38 -18.82 -1.53
CA PHE A 107 3.63 -17.57 -1.76
C PHE A 107 3.95 -16.51 -0.70
N THR A 108 4.52 -15.39 -1.14
CA THR A 108 4.90 -14.24 -0.32
C THR A 108 4.08 -13.00 -0.70
N SER A 109 4.19 -11.93 0.08
CA SER A 109 3.57 -10.64 -0.26
C SER A 109 4.07 -10.08 -1.59
N PHE A 110 5.31 -10.40 -2.00
CA PHE A 110 5.86 -10.00 -3.29
C PHE A 110 5.16 -10.69 -4.47
N ASP A 111 4.57 -11.86 -4.27
CA ASP A 111 3.87 -12.62 -5.32
C ASP A 111 2.44 -12.12 -5.56
N THR A 112 1.86 -11.41 -4.59
CA THR A 112 0.43 -11.06 -4.60
C THR A 112 0.06 -10.13 -5.76
N VAL A 113 0.77 -9.00 -5.90
CA VAL A 113 0.47 -8.01 -6.95
C VAL A 113 0.82 -8.54 -8.36
N PRO A 114 1.99 -9.16 -8.61
CA PRO A 114 2.31 -9.73 -9.91
C PRO A 114 1.33 -10.83 -10.32
N ARG A 115 0.93 -11.72 -9.39
CA ARG A 115 -0.03 -12.78 -9.69
C ARG A 115 -1.41 -12.23 -10.00
N TYR A 116 -1.87 -11.25 -9.23
CA TYR A 116 -3.11 -10.54 -9.52
C TYR A 116 -3.05 -9.90 -10.91
N ALA A 117 -1.99 -9.15 -11.22
CA ALA A 117 -1.80 -8.56 -12.53
C ALA A 117 -1.86 -9.63 -13.63
N GLN A 118 -1.11 -10.73 -13.55
CA GLN A 118 -1.17 -11.82 -14.54
C GLN A 118 -2.58 -12.36 -14.80
N LEU A 119 -3.42 -12.46 -13.76
CA LEU A 119 -4.78 -12.98 -13.87
C LEU A 119 -5.78 -12.01 -14.50
N PHE A 120 -5.49 -10.70 -14.49
CA PHE A 120 -6.44 -9.65 -14.84
C PHE A 120 -5.93 -8.61 -15.85
N TRP A 121 -4.63 -8.58 -16.16
CA TRP A 121 -4.00 -7.57 -17.03
C TRP A 121 -4.50 -7.63 -18.48
N ASN A 122 -4.85 -8.83 -18.97
CA ASN A 122 -5.42 -9.04 -20.31
C ASN A 122 -6.94 -9.23 -20.30
N LYS A 123 -7.61 -9.09 -19.14
CA LYS A 123 -9.07 -9.08 -19.11
C LYS A 123 -9.49 -7.65 -19.45
N ASP A 124 -9.89 -7.47 -20.71
CA ASP A 124 -10.48 -6.23 -21.20
C ASP A 124 -11.53 -5.72 -20.21
N CYS A 125 -11.34 -4.49 -19.75
CA CYS A 125 -12.29 -3.72 -18.98
C CYS A 125 -13.05 -2.75 -19.88
#